data_AF-A0A443R2D4-F1
#
_entry.id   AF-A0A443R2D4-F1
#
_cell.length_a   1.000
_cell.length_b   1.000
_cell.length_c   1.000
_cell.angle_alpha   90.00
_cell.angle_beta   90.00
_cell.angle_gamma   90.00
#
_symmetry.space_group_name_H-M   'P 1'
#
loop_
_entity.id
_entity.type
_entity.pdbx_description
1 polymer ?
#
loop_
_entity_poly.entity_id
_entity_poly.type
_entity_poly.pdbx_seq_one_letter_code
_entity_poly.pdbx_strand_id
1 'polypeptide(L)' 'TVFGTVTQQHFLQNLGIDLRLQRLLKNANEKEAEELRSGVDMILNDMGERFKLLSLFPKNSADKFKDNPSPGFV' A
#
# COMPACT_ATOMS: atom_id res chain seq x y z
N THR A 1 20.32 -1.18 -2.70
CA THR A 1 19.29 -1.57 -3.68
C THR A 1 18.14 -0.61 -3.57
N VAL A 2 17.51 -0.28 -4.71
CA VAL A 2 16.37 0.65 -4.76
C VAL A 2 15.16 -0.10 -5.31
N PHE A 3 14.00 0.06 -4.67
CA PHE A 3 12.70 -0.37 -5.16
C PHE A 3 11.79 0.85 -5.34
N GLY A 4 11.08 0.93 -6.46
CA GLY A 4 10.25 2.08 -6.84
C GLY A 4 10.78 2.84 -8.07
N THR A 5 10.25 4.03 -8.38
CA THR A 5 9.07 4.65 -7.74
C THR A 5 7.77 4.02 -8.24
N VAL A 6 6.83 3.77 -7.33
CA VAL A 6 5.47 3.31 -7.65
C VAL A 6 4.45 4.28 -7.07
N THR A 7 3.21 4.22 -7.57
CA THR A 7 2.11 5.05 -7.07
C THR A 7 1.65 4.54 -5.70
N GLN A 8 1.11 5.43 -4.86
CA GLN A 8 0.52 5.06 -3.58
C GLN A 8 -0.59 4.02 -3.77
N GLN A 9 -1.39 4.18 -4.81
CA GLN A 9 -2.44 3.24 -5.16
C GLN A 9 -1.87 1.83 -5.38
N HIS A 10 -0.90 1.71 -6.30
CA HIS A 10 -0.25 0.43 -6.61
C HIS A 10 0.37 -0.21 -5.36
N PHE A 11 1.10 0.59 -4.58
CA PHE A 11 1.78 0.11 -3.39
C PHE A 11 0.81 -0.46 -2.35
N LEU A 12 -0.25 0.27 -2.03
CA LEU A 12 -1.23 -0.14 -1.01
C LEU A 12 -2.10 -1.32 -1.48
N GLN A 13 -2.42 -1.38 -2.78
CA GLN A 13 -3.12 -2.52 -3.37
C GLN A 13 -2.30 -3.80 -3.27
N ASN A 14 -1.00 -3.76 -3.63
CA ASN A 14 -0.12 -4.91 -3.53
C ASN A 14 0.15 -5.34 -2.07
N LEU A 15 -0.04 -4.45 -1.09
CA LEU A 15 -0.02 -4.80 0.34
C LEU A 15 -1.36 -5.33 0.87
N GLY A 16 -2.41 -5.41 0.04
CA GLY A 16 -3.69 -6.00 0.41
C GLY A 16 -4.61 -5.07 1.20
N ILE A 17 -4.62 -3.78 0.87
CA ILE A 17 -5.52 -2.81 1.52
C ILE A 17 -7.00 -3.21 1.44
N ASP A 18 -7.45 -3.82 0.34
CA ASP A 18 -8.83 -4.28 0.18
C ASP A 18 -9.20 -5.37 1.20
N LEU A 19 -8.29 -6.32 1.42
CA LEU A 19 -8.47 -7.37 2.43
C LEU A 19 -8.54 -6.76 3.84
N ARG A 20 -7.74 -5.74 4.11
CA ARG A 20 -7.77 -5.04 5.40
C ARG A 20 -9.07 -4.28 5.59
N LEU A 21 -9.54 -3.55 4.57
CA LEU A 21 -10.80 -2.83 4.59
C LEU A 21 -11.97 -3.79 4.85
N GLN A 22 -12.04 -4.91 4.12
CA GLN A 22 -13.08 -5.93 4.33
C GLN A 22 -13.10 -6.45 5.77
N ARG A 23 -11.94 -6.68 6.39
CA ARG A 23 -11.86 -7.13 7.79
C ARG A 23 -12.31 -6.06 8.79
N LEU A 24 -12.03 -4.79 8.52
CA LEU A 24 -12.46 -3.68 9.37
C LEU A 24 -13.97 -3.48 9.30
N LEU A 25 -14.53 -3.49 8.08
CA LEU A 25 -15.96 -3.30 7.85
C LEU A 25 -16.84 -4.37 8.53
N LYS A 26 -16.31 -5.57 8.79
CA LYS A 26 -17.03 -6.63 9.52
C LYS A 26 -17.33 -6.28 10.98
N ASN A 27 -16.57 -5.37 11.59
CA ASN A 27 -16.70 -5.02 13.00
C ASN A 27 -17.08 -3.54 13.20
N ALA A 28 -17.22 -2.79 12.11
CA ALA A 28 -17.50 -1.36 12.14
C ALA A 28 -19.01 -1.11 12.33
N ASN A 29 -19.34 -0.07 13.09
CA ASN A 29 -20.69 0.52 13.00
C ASN A 29 -20.84 1.31 11.69
N GLU A 30 -22.06 1.79 11.41
CA GLU A 30 -22.38 2.48 10.15
C GLU A 30 -21.50 3.70 9.89
N LYS A 31 -21.29 4.54 10.91
CA LYS A 31 -20.44 5.73 10.81
C LYS A 31 -18.98 5.36 10.51
N GLU A 32 -18.44 4.40 11.25
CA GLU A 32 -17.07 3.91 11.05
C GLU A 32 -16.90 3.29 9.66
N ALA A 33 -17.90 2.58 9.17
CA ALA A 33 -17.86 1.95 7.85
C ALA A 33 -17.81 3.00 6.72
N GLU A 34 -18.56 4.10 6.85
CA GLU A 34 -18.52 5.22 5.92
C GLU A 34 -17.15 5.91 5.95
N GLU A 35 -16.64 6.23 7.14
CA GLU A 35 -15.32 6.84 7.32
C GLU A 35 -14.20 5.97 6.74
N LEU A 36 -14.26 4.65 6.94
CA LEU A 36 -13.30 3.69 6.38
C LEU A 36 -13.32 3.66 4.85
N ARG A 37 -14.51 3.64 4.25
CA ARG A 37 -14.64 3.64 2.77
C ARG A 37 -14.12 4.94 2.18
N SER A 38 -14.53 6.07 2.76
CA SER A 38 -14.09 7.40 2.35
C SER A 38 -12.57 7.56 2.48
N GLY A 39 -11.99 7.11 3.60
CA GLY A 39 -10.55 7.15 3.80
C GLY A 39 -9.77 6.30 2.80
N VAL A 40 -10.25 5.10 2.47
CA VAL A 40 -9.63 4.24 1.45
C VAL A 40 -9.76 4.84 0.05
N ASP A 41 -10.92 5.40 -0.30
CA ASP A 41 -11.14 6.08 -1.57
C ASP A 41 -10.17 7.26 -1.75
N MET A 42 -10.01 8.09 -0.72
CA MET A 42 -9.08 9.21 -0.74
C MET A 42 -7.63 8.77 -0.99
N ILE A 43 -7.13 7.76 -0.26
CA ILE A 43 -5.72 7.33 -0.38
C ILE A 43 -5.43 6.51 -1.64
N LEU A 44 -6.45 5.93 -2.29
CA LEU A 44 -6.28 5.15 -3.52
C LEU A 44 -6.63 5.92 -4.79
N ASN A 45 -7.65 6.79 -4.78
CA ASN A 45 -8.15 7.45 -5.99
C ASN A 45 -7.78 8.93 -6.03
N ASP A 46 -8.00 9.69 -4.96
CA ASP A 46 -7.65 11.12 -4.96
C ASP A 46 -6.13 11.34 -4.89
N MET A 47 -5.50 10.67 -3.93
CA MET A 47 -4.07 10.80 -3.63
C MET A 47 -3.22 9.72 -4.29
N GLY A 48 -3.84 8.62 -4.72
CA GLY A 48 -3.14 7.42 -5.17
C GLY A 48 -2.12 7.66 -6.28
N GLU A 49 -2.45 8.53 -7.23
CA GLU A 49 -1.53 8.93 -8.31
C GLU A 49 -0.60 10.09 -7.94
N ARG A 50 -0.94 10.88 -6.93
CA ARG A 50 -0.16 12.07 -6.53
C ARG A 50 1.03 11.69 -5.65
N PHE A 51 0.84 10.72 -4.77
CA PHE A 51 1.87 10.23 -3.86
C PHE A 51 2.64 9.07 -4.48
N LYS A 52 3.96 9.09 -4.31
CA LYS A 52 4.88 8.06 -4.82
C LYS A 52 5.68 7.47 -3.67
N LEU A 53 5.95 6.17 -3.75
CA LEU A 53 6.74 5.45 -2.75
C LEU A 53 8.03 4.90 -3.36
N LEU A 54 9.06 4.86 -2.52
CA LEU A 54 10.38 4.35 -2.84
C LEU A 54 10.98 3.71 -1.57
N SER A 55 11.76 2.64 -1.74
CA SER A 55 12.52 2.03 -0.65
C SER A 55 14.00 1.96 -0.99
N LEU A 56 14.82 2.37 -0.02
CA LEU A 56 16.27 2.42 -0.13
C LEU A 56 16.89 1.44 0.86
N PHE A 57 17.72 0.55 0.33
CA PHE A 57 18.46 -0.42 1.13
C PHE A 57 19.96 -0.26 0.93
N PRO A 58 20.78 -0.56 1.97
CA PRO A 58 22.23 -0.57 1.87
C PRO A 58 22.74 -1.37 0.66
N LYS A 59 23.83 -0.94 0.04
CA LYS A 59 24.38 -1.57 -1.18
C LYS A 59 24.66 -3.07 -0.99
N ASN A 60 25.14 -3.47 0.20
CA ASN A 60 25.48 -4.84 0.57
C ASN A 60 24.27 -5.75 0.86
N SER A 61 23.04 -5.25 0.76
CA SER A 61 21.82 -6.04 1.00
C SER A 61 21.16 -6.57 -0.27
N ALA A 62 21.72 -6.29 -1.46
CA ALA A 62 21.11 -6.58 -2.74
C ALA A 62 20.74 -8.06 -2.93
N ASP A 63 21.61 -8.96 -2.50
CA ASP A 63 21.38 -10.41 -2.65
C ASP A 63 20.17 -10.90 -1.87
N LYS A 64 19.80 -10.22 -0.77
CA LYS A 64 18.63 -10.59 0.06
C LYS A 64 17.29 -10.37 -0.64
N PHE A 65 17.28 -9.59 -1.73
CA PHE A 65 16.05 -9.23 -2.43
C PHE A 65 15.94 -9.82 -3.83
N LYS A 66 16.81 -10.78 -4.19
CA LYS A 66 16.73 -11.49 -5.48
C LYS A 66 15.49 -12.37 -5.57
N ASP A 67 15.25 -13.17 -4.54
CA ASP A 67 14.14 -14.13 -4.50
C ASP A 67 12.92 -13.58 -3.77
N ASN A 68 13.10 -12.53 -2.96
CA ASN A 68 12.05 -11.90 -2.18
C ASN A 68 12.14 -10.36 -2.30
N PRO A 69 11.56 -9.78 -3.36
CA PRO A 69 11.56 -8.33 -3.55
C PRO A 69 10.83 -7.62 -2.40
N SER A 70 11.09 -6.31 -2.26
CA SER A 70 10.43 -5.50 -1.23
C SER A 70 8.90 -5.55 -1.39
N PRO A 71 8.13 -5.88 -0.36
CA PRO A 71 6.67 -5.92 -0.42
C PRO A 71 6.06 -4.60 -0.90
N GLY A 72 4.99 -4.68 -1.68
CA GLY A 72 4.28 -3.52 -2.21
C GLY A 72 4.89 -2.89 -3.46
N PHE A 73 6.07 -3.34 -3.92
CA PHE A 73 6.73 -2.80 -5.12
C PHE A 73 6.65 -3.70 -6.36
N VAL A 74 6.15 -4.92 -6.20
CA VAL A 74 5.93 -5.92 -7.26
C VAL A 74 4.58 -6.57 -7.10
#